data_AF-A0A917TL67-F1
#
_entry.id   AF-A0A917TL67-F1
#
_cell.length_a   1.000
_cell.length_b   1.000
_cell.length_c   1.000
_cell.angle_alpha   90.00
_cell.angle_beta   90.00
_cell.angle_gamma   90.00
#
_symmetry.space_group_name_H-M   'P 1'
#
loop_
_entity.id
_entity.type
_entity.pdbx_description
1 polymer ?
#
loop_
_entity_poly.entity_id
_entity_poly.type
_entity_poly.pdbx_seq_one_letter_code
_entity_poly.pdbx_strand_id
1 'polypeptide(L)'
;MLTKMKQMLRNEKGFTLVELLAVIVILGIIVTIAVPAIGNIISDAEGDAEDAQEELILDAARLADVQGDFESGTTTVGDLVTDDYLEDRIEDEDGDGTKEFDKSKVIYKDGATYTFTNPTK
;
A
#
# COMPACT_ATOMS: atom_id res chain seq x y z
N MET A 1 52.25 33.67 11.56
CA MET A 1 51.36 32.73 10.82
C MET A 1 50.04 32.45 11.56
N LEU A 2 50.04 32.34 12.90
CA LEU A 2 48.83 32.13 13.72
C LEU A 2 47.70 33.16 13.54
N THR A 3 48.03 34.41 13.22
CA THR A 3 47.05 35.49 13.04
C THR A 3 46.18 35.33 11.79
N LYS A 4 46.70 34.68 10.73
CA LYS A 4 45.93 34.41 9.50
C LYS A 4 44.87 33.33 9.71
N MET A 5 45.17 32.28 10.49
CA MET A 5 44.18 31.24 10.82
C MET A 5 43.02 31.79 11.67
N LYS A 6 43.32 32.69 12.62
CA LYS A 6 42.29 33.36 13.44
C LYS A 6 41.36 34.28 12.64
N GLN A 7 41.83 34.79 11.50
CA GLN A 7 41.05 35.64 10.60
C GLN A 7 40.16 34.82 9.65
N MET A 8 40.58 33.61 9.27
CA MET A 8 39.74 32.68 8.50
C MET A 8 38.53 32.18 9.31
N LEU A 9 38.72 31.86 10.59
CA LEU A 9 37.63 31.41 11.49
C LEU A 9 36.60 32.50 11.83
N ARG A 10 36.92 33.78 11.61
CA ARG A 10 36.01 34.92 11.86
C ARG A 10 35.27 35.37 10.61
N ASN A 11 35.48 34.71 9.47
CA ASN A 11 34.90 35.05 8.17
C ASN A 11 33.69 34.15 7.82
N GLU A 12 33.09 33.51 8.81
CA GLU A 12 31.83 32.81 8.67
C GLU A 12 30.72 33.85 8.54
N LYS A 13 30.35 34.19 7.30
CA LYS A 13 29.18 35.02 7.03
C LYS A 13 27.96 34.25 7.53
N GLY A 14 27.44 34.65 8.69
CA GLY A 14 26.23 34.08 9.27
C GLY A 14 25.04 34.28 8.34
N PHE A 15 24.21 33.25 8.23
CA PHE A 15 22.95 33.28 7.48
C PHE A 15 22.01 34.32 8.10
N THR A 16 21.35 35.14 7.29
CA THR A 16 20.43 36.16 7.82
C THR A 16 19.05 35.56 8.08
N LEU A 17 18.33 36.08 9.08
CA LEU A 17 16.95 35.64 9.34
C LEU A 17 16.02 35.88 8.15
N VAL A 18 16.31 36.91 7.36
CA VAL A 18 15.53 37.25 6.15
C VAL A 18 15.67 36.17 5.08
N GLU A 19 16.87 35.60 4.91
CA GLU A 19 17.08 34.50 3.97
C GLU A 19 16.35 33.23 4.43
N LEU A 20 16.32 32.91 5.73
CA LEU A 20 15.55 31.75 6.22
C LEU A 20 14.06 31.98 6.04
N LEU A 21 13.60 33.19 6.30
CA LEU A 21 12.20 33.57 6.15
C LEU A 21 11.72 33.39 4.70
N ALA A 22 12.51 33.80 3.71
CA ALA A 22 12.16 33.62 2.31
C ALA A 22 12.01 32.13 1.94
N VAL A 23 12.88 31.25 2.45
CA VAL A 23 12.83 29.81 2.16
C VAL A 23 11.57 29.16 2.75
N ILE A 24 11.23 29.44 4.01
CA ILE A 24 10.05 28.83 4.64
C ILE A 24 8.75 29.27 3.99
N VAL A 25 8.69 30.50 3.45
CA VAL A 25 7.52 31.00 2.70
C VAL A 25 7.33 30.18 1.43
N ILE A 26 8.41 29.93 0.67
CA ILE A 26 8.36 29.12 -0.54
C ILE A 26 7.97 27.66 -0.20
N LEU A 27 8.57 27.08 0.84
CA LEU A 27 8.22 25.74 1.31
C LEU A 27 6.75 25.63 1.74
N GLY A 28 6.21 26.64 2.42
CA GLY A 28 4.80 26.66 2.84
C GLY A 28 3.83 26.61 1.66
N ILE A 29 4.13 27.35 0.58
CA ILE A 29 3.34 27.34 -0.65
C ILE A 29 3.38 25.94 -1.30
N ILE A 30 4.57 25.33 -1.38
CA ILE A 30 4.73 23.98 -1.97
C ILE A 30 4.01 22.92 -1.13
N VAL A 31 4.13 22.95 0.19
CA VAL A 31 3.50 21.96 1.09
C VAL A 31 1.98 21.97 0.96
N THR A 32 1.38 23.14 0.79
CA THR A 32 -0.08 23.29 0.66
C THR A 32 -0.64 22.52 -0.54
N ILE A 33 0.07 22.48 -1.66
CA ILE A 33 -0.33 21.70 -2.85
C ILE A 33 0.16 20.24 -2.78
N ALA A 34 1.32 20.00 -2.17
CA ALA A 34 1.95 18.69 -2.16
C ALA A 34 1.23 17.69 -1.24
N VAL A 35 0.77 18.11 -0.05
CA VAL A 35 0.12 17.23 0.92
C VAL A 35 -1.13 16.54 0.35
N PRO A 36 -2.13 17.25 -0.21
CA PRO A 36 -3.30 16.57 -0.79
C PRO A 36 -2.95 15.74 -2.03
N ALA A 37 -1.98 16.18 -2.85
CA ALA A 37 -1.56 15.42 -4.03
C ALA A 37 -0.92 14.07 -3.66
N ILE A 38 -0.03 14.06 -2.66
CA ILE A 38 0.57 12.83 -2.15
C ILE A 38 -0.49 11.95 -1.49
N GLY A 39 -1.43 12.54 -0.74
CA GLY A 39 -2.55 11.81 -0.15
C GLY A 39 -3.39 11.07 -1.19
N ASN A 40 -3.72 11.72 -2.31
CA ASN A 40 -4.46 11.08 -3.40
C ASN A 40 -3.65 9.94 -4.03
N ILE A 41 -2.35 10.15 -4.31
CA ILE A 41 -1.48 9.11 -4.87
C ILE A 41 -1.40 7.88 -3.95
N ILE A 42 -1.33 8.09 -2.64
CA ILE A 42 -1.33 6.98 -1.66
C ILE A 42 -2.68 6.27 -1.68
N SER A 43 -3.80 7.02 -1.67
CA SER A 43 -5.13 6.42 -1.73
C SER A 43 -5.37 5.62 -3.00
N ASP A 44 -4.88 6.11 -4.15
CA ASP A 44 -4.97 5.41 -5.42
C ASP A 44 -4.12 4.13 -5.39
N ALA A 45 -2.90 4.21 -4.85
CA ALA A 45 -2.02 3.04 -4.71
C ALA A 45 -2.57 1.99 -3.72
N GLU A 46 -3.22 2.42 -2.64
CA GLU A 46 -3.92 1.52 -1.70
C GLU A 46 -5.09 0.82 -2.39
N GLY A 47 -5.87 1.54 -3.21
CA GLY A 47 -6.95 0.97 -4.02
C GLY A 47 -6.44 -0.04 -5.05
N ASP A 48 -5.40 0.33 -5.83
CA ASP A 48 -4.78 -0.56 -6.81
C ASP A 48 -4.23 -1.84 -6.15
N ALA A 49 -3.70 -1.73 -4.93
CA ALA A 49 -3.21 -2.87 -4.17
C ALA A 49 -4.36 -3.77 -3.66
N GLU A 50 -5.50 -3.20 -3.25
CA GLU A 50 -6.69 -3.95 -2.87
C GLU A 50 -7.28 -4.70 -4.08
N ASP A 51 -7.39 -4.04 -5.24
CA ASP A 51 -7.87 -4.64 -6.48
C ASP A 51 -6.97 -5.82 -6.90
N ALA A 52 -5.64 -5.66 -6.83
CA ALA A 52 -4.70 -6.74 -7.12
C ALA A 52 -4.81 -7.91 -6.13
N GLN A 53 -5.05 -7.64 -4.85
CA GLN A 53 -5.29 -8.67 -3.83
C GLN A 53 -6.58 -9.43 -4.10
N GLU A 54 -7.66 -8.74 -4.48
CA GLU A 54 -8.91 -9.37 -4.87
C GLU A 54 -8.72 -10.28 -6.09
N GLU A 55 -7.98 -9.84 -7.11
CA GLU A 55 -7.67 -10.67 -8.28
C GLU A 55 -6.90 -11.95 -7.90
N LEU A 56 -5.89 -11.85 -7.02
CA LEU A 56 -5.13 -13.01 -6.53
C LEU A 56 -6.02 -14.04 -5.83
N ILE A 57 -6.93 -13.59 -4.97
CA ILE A 57 -7.88 -14.46 -4.27
C ILE A 57 -8.82 -15.14 -5.27
N LEU A 58 -9.33 -14.41 -6.27
CA LEU A 58 -10.21 -14.97 -7.29
C LEU A 58 -9.50 -15.98 -8.19
N ASP A 59 -8.21 -15.79 -8.47
CA ASP A 59 -7.38 -16.75 -9.19
C ASP A 59 -7.10 -18.01 -8.36
N ALA A 60 -6.86 -17.88 -7.06
CA ALA A 60 -6.79 -19.02 -6.14
C ALA A 60 -8.12 -19.80 -6.13
N ALA A 61 -9.25 -19.10 -6.09
CA ALA A 61 -10.58 -19.70 -6.15
C ALA A 61 -10.83 -20.47 -7.46
N ARG A 62 -10.38 -19.91 -8.60
CA ARG A 62 -10.42 -20.59 -9.91
C ARG A 62 -9.59 -21.87 -9.89
N LEU A 63 -8.41 -21.83 -9.29
CA LEU A 63 -7.54 -22.99 -9.20
C LEU A 63 -8.18 -24.10 -8.35
N ALA A 64 -8.78 -23.74 -7.21
CA ALA A 64 -9.52 -24.66 -6.35
C ALA A 64 -10.71 -25.32 -7.08
N ASP A 65 -11.47 -24.55 -7.86
CA ASP A 65 -12.57 -25.07 -8.66
C ASP A 65 -12.12 -26.06 -9.74
N VAL A 66 -10.99 -25.80 -10.41
CA VAL A 66 -10.42 -26.73 -11.40
C VAL A 66 -9.98 -28.05 -10.75
N GLN A 67 -9.53 -28.01 -9.50
CA GLN A 67 -9.14 -29.21 -8.75
C GLN A 67 -10.33 -29.95 -8.11
N GLY A 68 -11.50 -29.31 -8.04
CA GLY A 68 -12.75 -29.90 -7.55
C GLY A 68 -13.06 -29.59 -6.08
N ASP A 69 -12.29 -28.69 -5.45
CA ASP A 69 -12.40 -28.34 -4.02
C ASP A 69 -13.34 -27.14 -3.78
N PHE A 70 -14.18 -26.82 -4.76
CA PHE A 70 -15.12 -25.71 -4.69
C PHE A 70 -16.53 -26.22 -4.36
N GLU A 71 -16.86 -26.28 -3.07
CA GLU A 71 -18.11 -26.86 -2.59
C GLU A 71 -19.35 -26.09 -3.08
N SER A 72 -20.23 -26.76 -3.84
CA SER A 72 -21.59 -26.28 -4.16
C SER A 72 -21.68 -24.84 -4.69
N GLY A 73 -20.65 -24.36 -5.39
CA GLY A 73 -20.66 -23.02 -5.99
C GLY A 73 -20.28 -21.88 -5.03
N THR A 74 -19.70 -22.20 -3.86
CA THR A 74 -19.06 -21.22 -2.99
C THR A 74 -17.77 -21.74 -2.35
N THR A 75 -16.86 -20.87 -1.99
CA THR A 75 -15.72 -21.16 -1.10
C THR A 75 -15.42 -19.93 -0.23
N THR A 76 -14.64 -20.08 0.83
CA THR A 76 -14.16 -18.93 1.62
C THR A 76 -12.67 -18.69 1.40
N VAL A 77 -12.22 -17.47 1.65
CA VAL A 77 -10.78 -17.15 1.62
C VAL A 77 -10.01 -18.02 2.62
N GLY A 78 -10.60 -18.32 3.78
CA GLY A 78 -10.01 -19.22 4.78
C GLY A 78 -9.81 -20.66 4.29
N ASP A 79 -10.75 -21.17 3.48
CA ASP A 79 -10.63 -22.51 2.89
C ASP A 79 -9.50 -22.53 1.85
N LEU A 80 -9.40 -21.49 1.01
CA LEU A 80 -8.29 -21.36 0.04
C LEU A 80 -6.91 -21.32 0.71
N VAL A 81 -6.81 -20.71 1.89
CA VAL A 81 -5.57 -20.71 2.68
C VAL A 81 -5.31 -22.07 3.30
N THR A 82 -6.35 -22.73 3.81
CA THR A 82 -6.23 -24.06 4.46
C THR A 82 -5.82 -25.13 3.46
N ASP A 83 -6.33 -25.03 2.24
CA ASP A 83 -6.12 -25.98 1.15
C ASP A 83 -4.90 -25.62 0.27
N ASP A 84 -4.07 -24.67 0.71
CA ASP A 84 -2.78 -24.27 0.09
C ASP A 84 -2.92 -23.66 -1.32
N TYR A 85 -4.09 -23.10 -1.65
CA TYR A 85 -4.33 -22.34 -2.88
C TYR A 85 -3.94 -20.86 -2.78
N LEU A 86 -3.92 -20.33 -1.56
CA LEU A 86 -3.62 -18.93 -1.27
C LEU A 86 -2.68 -18.86 -0.05
N GLU A 87 -1.64 -18.05 -0.14
CA GLU A 87 -0.76 -17.84 1.00
C GLU A 87 -1.46 -16.98 2.07
N ASP A 88 -1.34 -17.37 3.34
CA ASP A 88 -1.96 -16.66 4.46
C ASP A 88 -1.36 -15.26 4.71
N ARG A 89 -0.16 -15.03 4.20
CA ARG A 89 0.63 -13.83 4.46
C ARG A 89 1.15 -13.26 3.15
N ILE A 90 0.83 -12.00 2.92
CA ILE A 90 1.65 -11.13 2.09
C ILE A 90 2.81 -10.69 2.97
N GLU A 91 4.04 -11.09 2.63
CA GLU A 91 5.23 -10.60 3.32
C GLU A 91 5.43 -9.13 2.95
N ASP A 92 5.10 -8.22 3.86
CA ASP A 92 5.54 -6.84 3.76
C ASP A 92 7.07 -6.82 3.92
N GLU A 93 7.80 -6.27 2.94
CA GLU A 93 9.28 -6.17 2.94
C GLU A 93 9.83 -5.48 4.21
N ASP A 94 8.99 -4.70 4.91
CA ASP A 94 9.33 -3.93 6.10
C ASP A 94 9.06 -4.66 7.44
N GLY A 95 8.41 -5.82 7.44
CA GLY A 95 8.23 -6.68 8.62
C GLY A 95 7.41 -6.10 9.79
N ASP A 96 6.77 -4.94 9.63
CA ASP A 96 6.04 -4.21 10.68
C ASP A 96 4.52 -4.51 10.72
N GLY A 97 4.00 -5.24 9.73
CA GLY A 97 2.61 -5.64 9.70
C GLY A 97 2.42 -6.81 8.76
N THR A 98 1.61 -7.78 9.17
CA THR A 98 1.10 -8.78 8.23
C THR A 98 -0.33 -8.39 7.95
N LYS A 99 -0.59 -7.92 6.73
CA LYS A 99 -1.97 -7.79 6.26
C LYS A 99 -2.45 -9.20 5.96
N GLU A 100 -3.19 -9.77 6.90
CA GLU A 100 -3.90 -11.03 6.68
C GLU A 100 -5.16 -10.75 5.85
N PHE A 101 -5.45 -11.65 4.91
CA PHE A 101 -6.73 -11.61 4.21
C PHE A 101 -7.88 -11.81 5.20
N ASP A 102 -9.03 -11.17 4.92
CA ASP A 102 -10.25 -11.49 5.66
C ASP A 102 -10.73 -12.90 5.26
N LYS A 103 -10.35 -13.88 6.07
CA LYS A 103 -10.68 -15.31 5.89
C LYS A 103 -12.19 -15.58 5.87
N SER A 104 -13.01 -14.64 6.37
CA SER A 104 -14.47 -14.77 6.39
C SER A 104 -15.15 -14.35 5.08
N LYS A 105 -14.42 -13.71 4.15
CA LYS A 105 -14.96 -13.36 2.82
C LYS A 105 -15.35 -14.63 2.07
N VAL A 106 -16.58 -14.64 1.56
CA VAL A 106 -17.14 -15.74 0.74
C VAL A 106 -17.00 -15.37 -0.73
N ILE A 107 -16.58 -16.34 -1.53
CA ILE A 107 -16.47 -16.25 -2.98
C ILE A 107 -17.57 -17.12 -3.59
N TYR A 108 -18.32 -16.54 -4.51
CA TYR A 108 -19.40 -17.18 -5.24
C TYR A 108 -18.94 -17.48 -6.66
N LYS A 109 -19.32 -18.66 -7.17
CA LYS A 109 -19.15 -19.02 -8.57
C LYS A 109 -20.47 -18.89 -9.31
N ASP A 110 -20.45 -18.15 -10.41
CA ASP A 110 -21.55 -18.10 -11.38
C ASP A 110 -21.01 -18.40 -12.78
N GLY A 111 -21.24 -19.63 -13.24
CA GLY A 111 -20.66 -20.14 -14.48
C GLY A 111 -19.13 -20.15 -14.44
N ALA A 112 -18.50 -19.24 -15.19
CA ALA A 112 -17.04 -19.05 -15.24
C ALA A 112 -16.55 -17.83 -14.43
N THR A 113 -17.46 -17.11 -13.78
CA THR A 113 -17.18 -15.89 -13.03
C THR A 113 -17.09 -16.19 -11.54
N TYR A 114 -16.17 -15.51 -10.85
CA TYR A 114 -15.94 -15.62 -9.41
C TYR A 114 -16.07 -14.22 -8.81
N THR A 115 -16.87 -14.07 -7.76
CA THR A 115 -17.19 -12.77 -7.17
C THR A 115 -17.29 -12.84 -5.65
N PHE A 116 -16.93 -11.76 -4.96
CA PHE A 116 -17.20 -11.60 -3.52
C PHE A 116 -18.65 -11.20 -3.22
N THR A 117 -19.39 -10.76 -4.24
CA THR A 117 -20.83 -10.42 -4.13
C THR A 117 -21.68 -11.60 -4.57
N ASN A 118 -22.72 -11.92 -3.80
CA ASN A 118 -23.65 -12.99 -4.14
C ASN A 118 -24.47 -12.61 -5.40
N PRO A 119 -24.40 -13.40 -6.49
CA PRO A 119 -25.09 -13.09 -7.75
C PRO A 119 -26.63 -13.22 -7.67
N THR A 120 -27.17 -13.82 -6.60
CA THR A 120 -28.61 -14.11 -6.45
C THR A 120 -29.35 -13.10 -5.57
N LYS A 121 -28.66 -12.06 -5.07
CA LYS A 121 -29.26 -10.98 -4.28
C LYS A 121 -29.20 -9.64 -4.97
#